data_AF-A0A6P0U0P6-F1
#
_entry.id   AF-A0A6P0U0P6-F1
#
_cell.length_a   1.000
_cell.length_b   1.000
_cell.length_c   1.000
_cell.angle_alpha   90.00
_cell.angle_beta   90.00
_cell.angle_gamma   90.00
#
_symmetry.space_group_name_H-M   'P 1'
#
loop_
_entity.id
_entity.type
_entity.pdbx_description
1 polymer ?
#
loop_
_entity_poly.entity_id
_entity_poly.type
_entity_poly.pdbx_seq_one_letter_code
_entity_poly.pdbx_strand_id
1 'polypeptide(L)'
;MNKGLDSKQQEWIKKLHEFQPKTEQYVYLKGEVVNKIITSVIGCVKTCPFCGAICINGKNHDDNYDHETPFHRPQGIKGYRFESHSNSSKINKLVTETCPQDVAGNGRFKNSDTNDEWVNYKDYRQVNDYYRSWKITPDLSLESSSYWKWFMATYSSELANYYNAKEPDIDITWKSLTKEKEIEKLRKIIKGEGDRYSLMDN
;
A
#
# COMPACT_ATOMS: atom_id res chain seq x y z
N MET A 1 23.81 -28.16 -0.63
CA MET A 1 23.94 -28.82 -1.95
C MET A 1 22.55 -29.10 -2.48
N ASN A 2 22.05 -28.25 -3.39
CA ASN A 2 20.80 -28.53 -4.09
C ASN A 2 21.04 -29.71 -5.03
N LYS A 3 20.42 -30.86 -4.75
CA LYS A 3 20.45 -32.00 -5.66
C LYS A 3 19.76 -31.56 -6.96
N GLY A 4 20.53 -31.52 -8.04
CA GLY A 4 20.01 -31.23 -9.36
C GLY A 4 18.90 -32.22 -9.71
N LEU A 5 17.88 -31.72 -10.40
CA LEU A 5 16.74 -32.52 -10.85
C LEU A 5 17.23 -33.59 -11.82
N ASP A 6 16.79 -34.84 -11.61
CA ASP A 6 17.13 -35.95 -12.50
C ASP A 6 16.49 -35.81 -13.89
N SER A 7 16.94 -36.63 -14.84
CA SER A 7 16.49 -36.56 -16.25
C SER A 7 14.98 -36.70 -16.41
N LYS A 8 14.33 -37.47 -15.52
CA LYS A 8 12.89 -37.71 -15.55
C LYS A 8 12.12 -36.52 -14.99
N GLN A 9 12.64 -35.90 -13.93
CA GLN A 9 12.13 -34.65 -13.38
C GLN A 9 12.24 -33.51 -14.38
N GLN A 10 13.34 -33.42 -15.15
CA GLN A 10 13.49 -32.43 -16.22
C GLN A 10 12.50 -32.65 -17.37
N GLU A 11 12.26 -33.90 -17.78
CA GLU A 11 11.25 -34.24 -18.80
C GLU A 11 9.83 -33.86 -18.35
N TRP A 12 9.48 -34.14 -17.09
CA TRP A 12 8.18 -33.78 -16.54
C TRP A 12 7.97 -32.28 -16.44
N ILE A 13 9.00 -31.52 -16.05
CA ILE A 13 8.93 -30.05 -16.03
C ILE A 13 8.70 -29.51 -17.45
N LYS A 14 9.35 -30.08 -18.47
CA LYS A 14 9.14 -29.67 -19.86
C LYS A 14 7.70 -29.92 -20.31
N LYS A 15 7.15 -31.11 -20.03
CA LYS A 15 5.75 -31.45 -20.31
C LYS A 15 4.75 -30.56 -19.56
N LEU A 16 5.06 -30.22 -18.31
CA LEU A 16 4.27 -29.28 -17.50
C LEU A 16 4.35 -27.84 -18.02
N HIS A 17 5.49 -27.40 -18.55
CA HIS A 17 5.63 -26.09 -19.18
C HIS A 17 4.89 -26.00 -20.51
N GLU A 18 4.84 -27.08 -21.29
CA GLU A 18 4.04 -27.17 -22.51
C GLU A 18 2.52 -27.23 -22.19
N PHE A 19 2.16 -27.87 -21.07
CA PHE A 19 0.81 -27.83 -20.51
C PHE A 19 0.56 -26.54 -19.73
N GLN A 20 0.27 -25.46 -20.46
CA GLN A 20 -0.29 -24.22 -19.89
C GLN A 20 -1.81 -24.22 -20.11
N PRO A 21 -2.62 -24.89 -19.28
CA PRO A 21 -4.07 -24.77 -19.36
C PRO A 21 -4.43 -23.31 -19.10
N LYS A 22 -4.89 -22.62 -20.14
CA LYS A 22 -5.36 -21.23 -20.09
C LYS A 22 -6.80 -21.13 -19.56
N THR A 23 -7.33 -22.21 -18.99
CA THR A 23 -8.67 -22.21 -18.44
C THR A 23 -8.69 -21.31 -17.20
N GLU A 24 -9.74 -20.51 -17.07
CA GLU A 24 -9.92 -19.60 -15.91
C GLU A 24 -9.78 -20.37 -14.59
N GLN A 25 -10.28 -21.60 -14.55
CA GLN A 25 -10.19 -22.48 -13.39
C GLN A 25 -8.76 -22.83 -12.99
N TYR A 26 -7.86 -23.11 -13.95
CA TYR A 26 -6.46 -23.37 -13.61
C TYR A 26 -5.74 -22.11 -13.13
N VAL A 27 -6.00 -20.96 -13.78
CA VAL A 27 -5.43 -19.67 -13.37
C VAL A 27 -5.88 -19.34 -11.94
N TYR A 28 -7.16 -19.53 -11.63
CA TYR A 28 -7.72 -19.36 -10.29
C TYR A 28 -7.04 -20.29 -9.27
N LEU A 29 -7.01 -21.60 -9.52
CA LEU A 29 -6.40 -22.57 -8.60
C LEU A 29 -4.90 -22.32 -8.38
N LYS A 30 -4.17 -21.94 -9.43
CA LYS A 30 -2.76 -21.54 -9.33
C LYS A 30 -2.61 -20.31 -8.44
N GLY A 31 -3.48 -19.30 -8.61
CA GLY A 31 -3.53 -18.12 -7.75
C GLY A 31 -3.76 -18.47 -6.29
N GLU A 32 -4.74 -19.32 -6.00
CA GLU A 32 -5.06 -19.79 -4.64
C GLU A 32 -3.89 -20.54 -3.98
N VAL A 33 -3.23 -21.43 -4.70
CA VAL A 33 -2.06 -22.17 -4.19
C VAL A 33 -0.91 -21.22 -3.92
N VAL A 34 -0.61 -20.30 -4.85
CA VAL A 34 0.45 -19.30 -4.67
C VAL A 34 0.15 -18.39 -3.48
N ASN A 35 -1.09 -17.92 -3.35
CA ASN A 35 -1.52 -17.12 -2.20
C ASN A 35 -1.33 -17.87 -0.89
N LYS A 36 -1.76 -19.13 -0.80
CA LYS A 36 -1.55 -19.96 0.40
C LYS A 36 -0.07 -20.11 0.75
N ILE A 37 0.79 -20.35 -0.24
CA ILE A 37 2.24 -20.47 0.00
C ILE A 37 2.81 -19.13 0.48
N ILE A 38 2.52 -18.02 -0.21
CA ILE A 38 2.98 -16.68 0.17
C ILE A 38 2.52 -16.32 1.59
N THR A 39 1.23 -16.50 1.88
CA THR A 39 0.69 -16.22 3.22
C THR A 39 1.28 -17.14 4.28
N SER A 40 1.54 -18.41 3.97
CA SER A 40 2.20 -19.32 4.90
C SER A 40 3.67 -18.99 5.19
N VAL A 41 4.35 -18.23 4.30
CA VAL A 41 5.77 -17.91 4.45
C VAL A 41 5.97 -16.48 4.95
N ILE A 42 5.32 -15.51 4.32
CA ILE A 42 5.47 -14.07 4.53
C ILE A 42 4.41 -13.52 5.49
N GLY A 43 3.22 -14.13 5.46
CA GLY A 43 2.06 -13.72 6.25
C GLY A 43 1.01 -12.93 5.47
N CYS A 44 0.16 -12.18 6.17
CA CYS A 44 -0.84 -11.34 5.54
C CYS A 44 -0.18 -10.30 4.63
N VAL A 45 -0.44 -10.40 3.32
CA VAL A 45 0.07 -9.48 2.28
C VAL A 45 -1.02 -8.57 1.72
N LYS A 46 -2.18 -8.52 2.38
CA LYS A 46 -3.26 -7.60 2.00
C LYS A 46 -2.77 -6.17 2.19
N THR A 47 -3.19 -5.29 1.28
CA THR A 47 -2.75 -3.88 1.25
C THR A 47 -3.91 -2.94 1.55
N CYS A 48 -3.66 -1.82 2.20
CA CYS A 48 -4.66 -0.81 2.50
C CYS A 48 -5.30 -0.32 1.18
N PRO A 49 -6.64 -0.20 1.10
CA PRO A 49 -7.33 0.19 -0.13
C PRO A 49 -6.95 1.61 -0.60
N PHE A 50 -6.51 2.48 0.30
CA PHE A 50 -6.19 3.86 -0.02
C PHE A 50 -4.72 4.07 -0.39
N CYS A 51 -3.80 3.73 0.51
CA CYS A 51 -2.38 3.98 0.29
C CYS A 51 -1.61 2.76 -0.18
N GLY A 52 -2.17 1.55 -0.09
CA GLY A 52 -1.48 0.31 -0.45
C GLY A 52 -0.44 -0.18 0.56
N ALA A 53 -0.41 0.36 1.79
CA ALA A 53 0.44 -0.14 2.86
C ALA A 53 0.06 -1.57 3.25
N ILE A 54 1.05 -2.43 3.52
CA ILE A 54 0.82 -3.85 3.85
C ILE A 54 0.32 -3.99 5.29
N CYS A 55 -0.55 -4.95 5.52
CA CYS A 55 -1.05 -5.29 6.86
C CYS A 55 0.07 -5.70 7.82
N ILE A 56 0.03 -5.20 9.05
CA ILE A 56 1.05 -5.48 10.07
C ILE A 56 0.80 -6.76 10.87
N ASN A 57 -0.43 -7.27 10.88
CA ASN A 57 -0.85 -8.38 11.74
C ASN A 57 -0.20 -9.74 11.37
N GLY A 58 0.67 -9.76 10.37
CA GLY A 58 1.60 -10.85 10.11
C GLY A 58 0.91 -12.14 9.70
N LYS A 59 1.54 -13.27 10.05
CA LYS A 59 1.26 -14.58 9.44
C LYS A 59 -0.05 -15.28 9.85
N ASN A 60 -0.69 -14.84 10.94
CA ASN A 60 -1.70 -15.65 11.61
C ASN A 60 -3.04 -14.93 11.81
N HIS A 61 -3.46 -14.09 10.87
CA HIS A 61 -4.85 -13.62 10.90
C HIS A 61 -5.52 -13.86 9.54
N ASP A 62 -6.68 -14.50 9.60
CA ASP A 62 -7.56 -14.75 8.48
C ASP A 62 -8.52 -13.55 8.28
N ASP A 63 -9.50 -13.71 7.39
CA ASP A 63 -10.53 -12.71 7.11
C ASP A 63 -11.46 -12.45 8.32
N ASN A 64 -11.29 -13.14 9.47
CA ASN A 64 -12.06 -12.88 10.69
C ASN A 64 -11.50 -11.70 11.52
N TYR A 65 -10.32 -11.20 11.18
CA TYR A 65 -9.70 -10.06 11.86
C TYR A 65 -9.50 -8.90 10.88
N ASP A 66 -9.77 -7.68 11.36
CA ASP A 66 -9.53 -6.47 10.58
C ASP A 66 -8.05 -6.36 10.18
N HIS A 67 -7.81 -6.06 8.91
CA HIS A 67 -6.51 -5.63 8.43
C HIS A 67 -6.22 -4.22 8.96
N GLU A 68 -5.08 -4.03 9.60
CA GLU A 68 -4.64 -2.72 10.05
C GLU A 68 -3.15 -2.53 9.80
N THR A 69 -2.72 -1.27 9.81
CA THR A 69 -1.31 -0.88 9.82
C THR A 69 -1.16 0.51 10.43
N PRO A 70 -0.24 0.72 11.37
CA PRO A 70 0.09 2.07 11.83
C PRO A 70 0.94 2.84 10.81
N PHE A 71 1.48 2.15 9.80
CA PHE A 71 2.44 2.70 8.84
C PHE A 71 1.75 3.10 7.52
N HIS A 72 0.67 3.86 7.62
CA HIS A 72 0.05 4.45 6.44
C HIS A 72 1.01 5.43 5.75
N ARG A 73 0.87 5.56 4.43
CA ARG A 73 1.69 6.40 3.57
C ARG A 73 0.82 7.39 2.78
N PRO A 74 1.42 8.44 2.18
CA PRO A 74 0.68 9.40 1.37
C PRO A 74 -0.13 8.72 0.28
N GLN A 75 -1.40 9.08 0.15
CA GLN A 75 -2.31 8.43 -0.80
C GLN A 75 -1.99 8.74 -2.25
N GLY A 76 -1.31 9.86 -2.53
CA GLY A 76 -0.78 10.19 -3.86
C GLY A 76 0.19 9.16 -4.42
N ILE A 77 0.80 8.32 -3.58
CA ILE A 77 1.59 7.17 -4.04
C ILE A 77 0.72 6.16 -4.81
N LYS A 78 -0.56 6.02 -4.44
CA LYS A 78 -1.57 5.21 -5.16
C LYS A 78 -2.37 6.05 -6.18
N GLY A 79 -1.93 7.27 -6.47
CA GLY A 79 -2.53 8.14 -7.47
C GLY A 79 -3.71 8.99 -7.02
N TYR A 80 -4.04 9.00 -5.73
CA TYR A 80 -5.06 9.93 -5.21
C TYR A 80 -4.61 11.38 -5.38
N ARG A 81 -5.51 12.21 -5.88
CA ARG A 81 -5.27 13.63 -6.16
C ARG A 81 -6.50 14.46 -5.79
N PHE A 82 -6.29 15.72 -5.46
CA PHE A 82 -7.39 16.63 -5.16
C PHE A 82 -8.20 16.93 -6.43
N GLU A 83 -9.49 16.62 -6.42
CA GLU A 83 -10.38 17.01 -7.53
C GLU A 83 -11.19 18.28 -7.25
N SER A 84 -11.09 18.85 -6.04
CA SER A 84 -11.98 19.94 -5.63
C SER A 84 -11.77 21.23 -6.45
N HIS A 85 -12.89 21.83 -6.86
CA HIS A 85 -12.98 23.16 -7.44
C HIS A 85 -12.98 24.31 -6.40
N SER A 86 -13.14 24.00 -5.10
CA SER A 86 -13.23 25.03 -4.05
C SER A 86 -11.89 25.66 -3.68
N ASN A 87 -10.78 24.96 -3.95
CA ASN A 87 -9.43 25.50 -3.79
C ASN A 87 -8.62 25.20 -5.06
N SER A 88 -8.71 26.11 -6.03
CA SER A 88 -8.06 26.00 -7.34
C SER A 88 -6.55 25.78 -7.25
N SER A 89 -5.90 26.16 -6.13
CA SER A 89 -4.48 25.96 -5.93
C SER A 89 -4.08 24.49 -5.73
N LYS A 90 -4.99 23.65 -5.23
CA LYS A 90 -4.73 22.22 -4.98
C LYS A 90 -5.22 21.30 -6.10
N ILE A 91 -6.04 21.81 -7.04
CA ILE A 91 -6.67 20.97 -8.06
C ILE A 91 -5.67 20.15 -8.86
N ASN A 92 -5.97 18.87 -9.01
CA ASN A 92 -5.19 17.83 -9.65
C ASN A 92 -3.85 17.49 -8.98
N LYS A 93 -3.48 18.11 -7.84
CA LYS A 93 -2.24 17.77 -7.13
C LYS A 93 -2.39 16.45 -6.38
N LEU A 94 -1.33 15.64 -6.35
CA LEU A 94 -1.30 14.41 -5.56
C LEU A 94 -1.48 14.70 -4.06
N VAL A 95 -2.20 13.82 -3.37
CA VAL A 95 -2.52 13.92 -1.94
C VAL A 95 -1.31 13.49 -1.11
N THR A 96 -0.90 14.30 -0.13
CA THR A 96 0.19 13.99 0.80
C THR A 96 -0.31 13.41 2.11
N GLU A 97 -1.59 13.63 2.42
CA GLU A 97 -2.30 13.19 3.61
C GLU A 97 -2.36 11.66 3.70
N THR A 98 -2.19 11.15 4.93
CA THR A 98 -2.31 9.72 5.24
C THR A 98 -3.78 9.30 5.40
N CYS A 99 -4.04 7.99 5.36
CA CYS A 99 -5.40 7.49 5.51
C CYS A 99 -6.04 7.85 6.86
N PRO A 100 -5.34 7.77 8.01
CA PRO A 100 -5.85 8.23 9.30
C PRO A 100 -6.28 9.70 9.31
N GLN A 101 -5.50 10.57 8.66
CA GLN A 101 -5.82 12.00 8.55
C GLN A 101 -7.10 12.21 7.73
N ASP A 102 -7.21 11.56 6.58
CA ASP A 102 -8.38 11.67 5.70
C ASP A 102 -9.65 11.07 6.33
N VAL A 103 -9.53 9.96 7.07
CA VAL A 103 -10.65 9.33 7.80
C VAL A 103 -11.09 10.19 9.00
N ALA A 104 -10.17 10.88 9.67
CA ALA A 104 -10.49 11.83 10.73
C ALA A 104 -11.08 13.15 10.21
N GLY A 105 -10.73 13.53 8.98
CA GLY A 105 -11.21 14.74 8.33
C GLY A 105 -12.62 14.62 7.73
N ASN A 106 -13.03 15.69 7.05
CA ASN A 106 -14.27 15.73 6.26
C ASN A 106 -14.02 15.47 4.77
N GLY A 107 -12.89 14.84 4.44
CA GLY A 107 -12.53 14.51 3.08
C GLY A 107 -13.47 13.49 2.45
N ARG A 108 -13.50 13.49 1.12
CA ARG A 108 -14.21 12.49 0.32
C ARG A 108 -13.25 11.88 -0.68
N PHE A 109 -13.54 10.65 -1.08
CA PHE A 109 -12.85 9.97 -2.16
C PHE A 109 -13.85 9.39 -3.15
N LYS A 110 -13.38 9.12 -4.35
CA LYS A 110 -14.06 8.28 -5.33
C LYS A 110 -13.03 7.53 -6.15
N ASN A 111 -13.42 6.39 -6.66
CA ASN A 111 -12.63 5.57 -7.58
C ASN A 111 -13.55 4.51 -8.22
N SER A 112 -12.96 3.57 -8.95
CA SER A 112 -13.70 2.44 -9.53
C SER A 112 -14.49 1.62 -8.50
N ASP A 113 -13.97 1.48 -7.26
CA ASP A 113 -14.63 0.68 -6.22
C ASP A 113 -15.88 1.39 -5.67
N THR A 114 -15.98 2.72 -5.84
CA THR A 114 -17.17 3.52 -5.51
C THR A 114 -18.03 3.81 -6.73
N ASN A 115 -17.80 3.16 -7.88
CA ASN A 115 -18.42 3.50 -9.17
C ASN A 115 -18.27 4.99 -9.54
N ASP A 116 -17.11 5.57 -9.22
CA ASP A 116 -16.80 6.99 -9.39
C ASP A 116 -17.74 7.95 -8.63
N GLU A 117 -18.51 7.45 -7.68
CA GLU A 117 -19.33 8.25 -6.76
C GLU A 117 -18.54 8.68 -5.54
N TRP A 118 -18.80 9.90 -5.07
CA TRP A 118 -18.10 10.47 -3.92
C TRP A 118 -18.59 9.88 -2.59
N VAL A 119 -17.69 9.25 -1.86
CA VAL A 119 -17.91 8.67 -0.53
C VAL A 119 -17.07 9.42 0.51
N ASN A 120 -17.60 9.67 1.71
CA ASN A 120 -16.78 10.25 2.78
C ASN A 120 -15.74 9.24 3.24
N TYR A 121 -14.52 9.67 3.53
CA TYR A 121 -13.50 8.75 4.05
C TYR A 121 -13.93 8.06 5.33
N LYS A 122 -14.65 8.73 6.24
CA LYS A 122 -15.20 8.12 7.46
C LYS A 122 -16.19 6.98 7.21
N ASP A 123 -16.81 6.94 6.03
CA ASP A 123 -17.83 5.96 5.66
C ASP A 123 -17.26 4.84 4.77
N TYR A 124 -15.93 4.77 4.59
CA TYR A 124 -15.28 3.85 3.64
C TYR A 124 -15.67 2.39 3.82
N ARG A 125 -15.93 1.92 5.06
CA ARG A 125 -16.29 0.52 5.34
C ARG A 125 -17.64 0.11 4.73
N GLN A 126 -18.41 1.06 4.20
CA GLN A 126 -19.66 0.80 3.48
C GLN A 126 -19.47 0.51 1.99
N VAL A 127 -18.29 0.77 1.41
CA VAL A 127 -18.05 0.65 -0.04
C VAL A 127 -18.19 -0.79 -0.53
N ASN A 128 -17.44 -1.72 0.06
CA ASN A 128 -17.53 -3.15 -0.22
C ASN A 128 -16.80 -3.96 0.88
N ASP A 129 -16.78 -5.29 0.76
CA ASP A 129 -16.15 -6.18 1.75
C ASP A 129 -14.64 -5.95 1.90
N TYR A 130 -13.95 -5.57 0.81
CA TYR A 130 -12.53 -5.24 0.88
C TYR A 130 -12.29 -4.00 1.74
N TYR A 131 -13.03 -2.92 1.55
CA TYR A 131 -12.91 -1.75 2.43
C TYR A 131 -13.37 -2.03 3.87
N ARG A 132 -14.43 -2.84 4.05
CA ARG A 132 -14.94 -3.23 5.37
C ARG A 132 -13.90 -4.02 6.17
N SER A 133 -13.13 -4.88 5.52
CA SER A 133 -12.07 -5.69 6.16
C SER A 133 -10.89 -4.88 6.69
N TRP A 134 -10.79 -3.59 6.37
CA TRP A 134 -9.74 -2.71 6.90
C TRP A 134 -10.22 -1.90 8.08
N LYS A 135 -9.34 -1.76 9.07
CA LYS A 135 -9.47 -0.84 10.19
C LYS A 135 -8.38 0.23 10.09
N ILE A 136 -8.85 1.45 9.86
CA ILE A 136 -8.06 2.68 9.82
C ILE A 136 -8.56 3.54 10.97
N THR A 137 -7.74 3.69 12.00
CA THR A 137 -8.08 4.53 13.15
C THR A 137 -7.97 6.01 12.74
N PRO A 138 -9.02 6.83 12.91
CA PRO A 138 -8.97 8.25 12.60
C PRO A 138 -8.00 8.96 13.55
N ASP A 139 -7.02 9.65 12.98
CA ASP A 139 -6.05 10.45 13.73
C ASP A 139 -5.41 11.52 12.83
N LEU A 140 -5.65 12.79 13.15
CA LEU A 140 -5.09 13.94 12.41
C LEU A 140 -3.59 14.13 12.68
N SER A 141 -3.08 13.62 13.80
CA SER A 141 -1.67 13.72 14.19
C SER A 141 -0.80 12.62 13.58
N LEU A 142 -1.40 11.60 12.96
CA LEU A 142 -0.68 10.47 12.40
C LEU A 142 -0.07 10.80 11.04
N GLU A 143 1.10 11.41 11.11
CA GLU A 143 1.91 11.73 9.95
C GLU A 143 2.52 10.50 9.29
N SER A 144 2.83 10.65 8.00
CA SER A 144 3.58 9.63 7.25
C SER A 144 4.98 9.48 7.83
N SER A 145 5.50 8.25 7.88
CA SER A 145 6.90 8.00 8.24
C SER A 145 7.87 8.82 7.37
N SER A 146 9.01 9.21 7.94
CA SER A 146 10.04 9.96 7.23
C SER A 146 10.54 9.29 5.95
N TYR A 147 10.56 7.96 5.87
CA TYR A 147 10.84 7.25 4.62
C TYR A 147 9.83 7.58 3.51
N TRP A 148 8.54 7.53 3.81
CA TRP A 148 7.49 7.82 2.83
C TRP A 148 7.42 9.32 2.50
N LYS A 149 7.77 10.21 3.46
CA LYS A 149 7.99 11.64 3.21
C LYS A 149 9.11 11.84 2.18
N TRP A 150 10.27 11.20 2.39
CA TRP A 150 11.40 11.21 1.44
C TRP A 150 11.02 10.65 0.08
N PHE A 151 10.34 9.50 0.03
CA PHE A 151 9.93 8.87 -1.22
C PHE A 151 9.02 9.79 -2.03
N MET A 152 7.98 10.34 -1.39
CA MET A 152 7.06 11.27 -2.05
C MET A 152 7.78 12.53 -2.55
N ALA A 153 8.73 13.07 -1.78
CA ALA A 153 9.54 14.23 -2.16
C ALA A 153 10.51 13.96 -3.31
N THR A 154 11.07 12.77 -3.36
CA THR A 154 12.08 12.39 -4.36
C THR A 154 11.43 12.05 -5.70
N TYR A 155 10.27 11.40 -5.68
CA TYR A 155 9.60 10.87 -6.87
C TYR A 155 8.32 11.64 -7.24
N SER A 156 8.16 12.88 -6.75
CA SER A 156 6.94 13.67 -6.95
C SER A 156 6.62 13.87 -8.43
N SER A 157 7.62 14.23 -9.23
CA SER A 157 7.48 14.48 -10.66
C SER A 157 7.14 13.19 -11.42
N GLU A 158 7.80 12.07 -11.10
CA GLU A 158 7.52 10.77 -11.73
C GLU A 158 6.12 10.26 -11.38
N LEU A 159 5.71 10.37 -10.12
CA LEU A 159 4.36 10.02 -9.68
C LEU A 159 3.31 10.88 -10.37
N ALA A 160 3.54 12.20 -10.44
CA ALA A 160 2.63 13.14 -11.10
C ALA A 160 2.47 12.79 -12.59
N ASN A 161 3.57 12.52 -13.29
CA ASN A 161 3.56 12.11 -14.69
C ASN A 161 2.83 10.76 -14.88
N TYR A 162 3.13 9.77 -14.04
CA TYR A 162 2.53 8.43 -14.13
C TYR A 162 1.02 8.46 -13.94
N TYR A 163 0.53 9.26 -13.00
CA TYR A 163 -0.91 9.36 -12.70
C TYR A 163 -1.64 10.47 -13.46
N ASN A 164 -0.97 11.14 -14.40
CA ASN A 164 -1.50 12.33 -15.11
C ASN A 164 -2.06 13.38 -14.13
N ALA A 165 -1.30 13.63 -13.06
CA ALA A 165 -1.61 14.53 -11.97
C ALA A 165 -0.61 15.69 -11.93
N LYS A 166 -0.84 16.67 -11.06
CA LYS A 166 0.15 17.69 -10.71
C LYS A 166 0.96 17.25 -9.51
N GLU A 167 2.16 17.79 -9.40
CA GLU A 167 3.00 17.55 -8.22
C GLU A 167 2.30 18.00 -6.94
N PRO A 168 2.45 17.24 -5.84
CA PRO A 168 1.97 17.61 -4.51
C PRO A 168 2.66 18.87 -3.98
N ASP A 169 2.00 19.55 -3.04
CA ASP A 169 2.64 20.58 -2.22
C ASP A 169 3.47 19.90 -1.13
N ILE A 170 4.79 19.87 -1.33
CA ILE A 170 5.74 19.18 -0.43
C ILE A 170 6.49 20.21 0.40
N ASP A 171 6.46 20.00 1.72
CA ASP A 171 7.22 20.78 2.68
C ASP A 171 8.73 20.67 2.43
N ILE A 172 9.46 21.78 2.58
CA ILE A 172 10.92 21.84 2.39
C ILE A 172 11.66 20.82 3.28
N THR A 173 11.12 20.51 4.46
CA THR A 173 11.68 19.52 5.39
C THR A 173 11.70 18.12 4.77
N TRP A 174 10.69 17.74 3.97
CA TRP A 174 10.65 16.43 3.30
C TRP A 174 11.72 16.33 2.22
N LYS A 175 11.96 17.44 1.50
CA LYS A 175 13.00 17.54 0.46
C LYS A 175 14.42 17.45 1.02
N SER A 176 14.60 17.68 2.33
CA SER A 176 15.90 17.59 2.99
C SER A 176 16.29 16.16 3.42
N LEU A 177 15.35 15.22 3.35
CA LEU A 177 15.57 13.83 3.73
C LEU A 177 16.43 13.08 2.69
N THR A 178 17.16 12.06 3.13
CA THR A 178 18.03 11.26 2.24
C THR A 178 17.72 9.77 2.34
N LYS A 179 17.77 9.08 1.18
CA LYS A 179 17.48 7.65 1.05
C LYS A 179 18.24 6.81 2.07
N GLU A 180 19.53 7.05 2.22
CA GLU A 180 20.43 6.25 3.05
C GLU A 180 20.03 6.35 4.52
N LYS A 181 19.74 7.57 5.00
CA LYS A 181 19.31 7.80 6.38
C LYS A 181 17.96 7.17 6.66
N GLU A 182 17.02 7.30 5.74
CA GLU A 182 15.66 6.76 5.93
C GLU A 182 15.63 5.23 5.87
N ILE A 183 16.39 4.62 4.97
CA ILE A 183 16.57 3.17 4.94
C ILE A 183 17.24 2.68 6.23
N GLU A 184 18.23 3.40 6.75
CA GLU A 184 18.90 3.00 7.99
C GLU A 184 17.97 3.06 9.21
N LYS A 185 17.11 4.10 9.30
CA LYS A 185 16.05 4.16 10.33
C LYS A 185 15.12 2.95 10.24
N LEU A 186 14.64 2.61 9.04
CA LEU A 186 13.78 1.44 8.83
C LEU A 186 14.47 0.13 9.23
N ARG A 187 15.76 -0.03 8.89
CA ARG A 187 16.54 -1.21 9.27
C ARG A 187 16.64 -1.38 10.78
N LYS A 188 16.90 -0.29 11.52
CA LYS A 188 16.95 -0.32 12.99
C LYS A 188 15.63 -0.78 13.59
N ILE A 189 14.51 -0.29 13.06
CA ILE A 189 13.17 -0.69 13.51
C ILE A 189 12.92 -2.19 13.27
N ILE A 190 13.24 -2.68 12.07
CA ILE A 190 13.08 -4.09 11.72
C ILE A 190 13.92 -4.99 12.64
N LYS A 191 15.10 -4.52 13.06
CA LYS A 191 15.98 -5.23 14.01
C LYS A 191 15.54 -5.08 15.48
N GLY A 192 14.55 -4.25 15.79
CA GLY A 192 14.14 -3.93 17.16
C GLY A 192 15.11 -3.00 17.90
N GLU A 193 16.03 -2.35 17.18
CA GLU A 193 17.06 -1.44 17.69
C GLU A 193 16.61 0.04 17.67
N GLY A 194 15.35 0.29 17.30
CA GLY A 194 14.74 1.63 17.28
C GLY A 194 13.37 1.63 17.96
N ASP A 195 12.98 2.76 18.53
CA ASP A 195 11.62 2.94 19.06
C ASP A 195 10.62 2.88 17.90
N ARG A 196 9.57 2.07 18.04
CA ARG A 196 8.52 1.89 17.02
C ARG A 196 7.78 3.20 16.72
N TYR A 197 7.85 4.18 17.62
CA TYR A 197 7.24 5.51 17.46
C TYR A 197 8.19 6.56 16.87
N SER A 198 9.49 6.29 16.74
CA SER A 198 10.49 7.24 16.23
C SER A 198 10.34 7.62 14.74
N LEU A 199 9.36 7.04 14.03
CA LEU A 199 9.01 7.40 12.64
C LEU A 199 8.03 8.58 12.54
N MET A 200 7.36 8.93 13.64
CA MET A 200 6.39 10.03 13.70
C MET A 200 7.02 11.34 14.14
N ASP A 201 8.26 11.30 14.65
CA ASP A 201 8.98 12.48 15.10
C ASP A 201 9.78 13.14 13.97
N ASN A 202 9.56 14.46 13.86
CA ASN A 202 10.03 15.48 12.89
C ASN A 202 9.16 15.65 11.63
#